data_AF-A0A699VF53-F1
#
_entry.id   AF-A0A699VF53-F1
#
_cell.length_a   1.000
_cell.length_b   1.000
_cell.length_c   1.000
_cell.angle_alpha   90.00
_cell.angle_beta   90.00
_cell.angle_gamma   90.00
#
_symmetry.space_group_name_H-M   'P 1'
#
loop_
_entity.id
_entity.type
_entity.pdbx_description
1 polymer ?
#
loop_
_entity_poly.entity_id
_entity_poly.type
_entity_poly.pdbx_seq_one_letter_code
_entity_poly.pdbx_strand_id
1 'polypeptide(L)'
;MSKKQKREYYMAVIKSYLGWRFKDLKGMSFEEIEAKFTQVWKRIEDFTPMGLKEEPERAKRQAIILEKEQVKKQKSSEEAPESKTPTEE
;
A
#
# COMPACT_ATOMS: atom_id res chain seq x y z
N MET A 1 -5.17 31.54 3.16
CA MET A 1 -5.56 30.61 4.24
C MET A 1 -4.88 31.03 5.54
N SER A 2 -5.65 31.26 6.60
CA SER A 2 -5.12 31.45 7.95
C SER A 2 -4.40 30.18 8.44
N LYS A 3 -3.44 30.31 9.37
CA LYS A 3 -2.75 29.17 10.01
C LYS A 3 -3.74 28.16 10.59
N LYS A 4 -4.85 28.65 11.16
CA LYS A 4 -5.93 27.80 11.69
C LYS A 4 -6.60 26.97 10.59
N GLN A 5 -6.95 27.61 9.47
CA GLN A 5 -7.57 26.94 8.32
C GLN A 5 -6.64 25.91 7.68
N LYS A 6 -5.34 26.23 7.55
CA LYS A 6 -4.34 25.26 7.06
C LYS A 6 -4.27 24.03 7.95
N ARG A 7 -4.24 24.22 9.27
CA ARG A 7 -4.21 23.10 10.23
C ARG A 7 -5.45 22.21 10.09
N GLU A 8 -6.63 22.82 9.98
CA GLU A 8 -7.89 22.07 9.81
C GLU A 8 -7.92 21.29 8.49
N TYR A 9 -7.47 21.91 7.40
CA TYR A 9 -7.34 21.26 6.10
C TYR A 9 -6.37 20.06 6.15
N TYR A 10 -5.16 20.23 6.69
CA TYR A 10 -4.19 19.13 6.79
C TYR A 10 -4.72 17.97 7.66
N MET A 11 -5.36 18.26 8.80
CA MET A 11 -5.97 17.22 9.62
C MET A 11 -7.06 16.46 8.87
N ALA A 12 -7.89 17.14 8.07
CA ALA A 12 -8.94 16.50 7.28
C ALA A 12 -8.37 15.53 6.23
N VAL A 13 -7.28 15.93 5.53
CA VAL A 13 -6.61 15.09 4.53
C VAL A 13 -5.89 13.89 5.18
N ILE A 14 -5.19 14.10 6.30
CA ILE A 14 -4.53 13.01 7.02
C ILE A 14 -5.56 12.00 7.55
N LYS A 15 -6.69 12.49 8.06
CA LYS A 15 -7.80 11.67 8.57
C LYS A 15 -8.36 10.74 7.50
N SER A 16 -8.55 11.21 6.27
CA SER A 16 -9.12 10.40 5.18
C SER A 16 -8.17 9.31 4.68
N TYR A 17 -6.86 9.53 4.73
CA TYR A 17 -5.87 8.60 4.17
C TYR A 17 -5.37 7.53 5.13
N LEU A 18 -5.18 7.86 6.42
CA LEU A 18 -4.55 6.94 7.38
C LEU A 18 -5.55 6.29 8.35
N GLY A 19 -6.84 6.65 8.29
CA GLY A 19 -7.85 6.15 9.23
C GLY A 19 -7.70 6.70 10.66
N TRP A 20 -6.96 7.80 10.82
CA TRP A 20 -6.71 8.42 12.11
C TRP A 20 -7.97 9.11 12.65
N ARG A 21 -8.15 9.18 13.97
CA ARG A 21 -9.26 9.93 14.56
C ARG A 21 -8.80 11.35 14.88
N PHE A 22 -9.75 12.27 14.93
CA PHE A 22 -9.49 13.66 15.29
C PHE A 22 -8.82 13.79 16.67
N LYS A 23 -9.12 12.86 17.60
CA LYS A 23 -8.53 12.81 18.94
C LYS A 23 -7.01 12.63 18.91
N ASP A 24 -6.52 11.84 17.95
CA ASP A 24 -5.10 11.51 17.79
C ASP A 24 -4.30 12.70 17.21
N LEU A 25 -4.97 13.61 16.48
CA LEU A 25 -4.36 14.79 15.85
C LEU A 25 -4.54 16.07 16.69
N LYS A 26 -5.53 16.13 17.59
CA LYS A 26 -5.89 17.35 18.32
C LYS A 26 -4.74 17.89 19.20
N GLY A 27 -3.92 17.00 19.76
CA GLY A 27 -2.78 17.33 20.62
C GLY A 27 -1.44 17.54 19.90
N MET A 28 -1.36 17.31 18.59
CA MET A 28 -0.12 17.50 17.84
C MET A 28 0.16 18.98 17.54
N SER A 29 1.46 19.30 17.51
CA SER A 29 1.95 20.58 17.00
C SER A 29 1.63 20.74 15.50
N PHE A 30 1.65 21.99 15.01
CA PHE A 30 1.42 22.24 13.59
C PHE A 30 2.51 21.61 12.71
N GLU A 31 3.76 21.62 13.15
CA GLU A 31 4.89 21.00 12.43
C GLU A 31 4.75 19.48 12.32
N GLU A 32 4.30 18.79 13.38
CA GLU A 32 4.02 17.34 13.29
C GLU A 32 2.90 17.03 12.30
N ILE A 33 1.83 17.84 12.31
CA ILE A 33 0.72 17.71 11.34
C ILE A 33 1.22 17.95 9.92
N GLU A 34 2.09 18.93 9.70
CA GLU A 34 2.65 19.25 8.39
C GLU A 34 3.62 18.16 7.88
N ALA A 35 4.43 17.57 8.76
CA ALA A 35 5.27 16.43 8.44
C ALA A 35 4.43 15.20 8.04
N LYS A 36 3.36 14.91 8.79
CA LYS A 36 2.43 13.83 8.46
C LYS A 36 1.68 14.08 7.16
N PHE A 37 1.27 15.31 6.91
CA PHE A 37 0.65 15.70 5.64
C PHE A 37 1.60 15.44 4.48
N THR A 38 2.86 15.84 4.58
CA THR A 38 3.89 15.59 3.54
C THR A 38 4.11 14.09 3.31
N GLN A 39 4.09 13.27 4.37
CA GLN A 39 4.18 11.82 4.25
C GLN A 39 2.99 11.22 3.50
N VAL A 40 1.77 11.68 3.81
CA VAL A 40 0.55 11.28 3.11
C VAL A 40 0.59 11.76 1.65
N TRP A 41 0.98 13.01 1.41
CA TRP A 41 1.07 13.60 0.08
C TRP A 41 2.05 12.85 -0.83
N LYS A 42 3.25 12.53 -0.32
CA LYS A 42 4.20 11.68 -1.05
C LYS A 42 3.58 10.33 -1.42
N ARG A 43 2.88 9.68 -0.47
CA ARG A 43 2.21 8.41 -0.76
C ARG A 43 1.14 8.55 -1.84
N ILE A 44 0.41 9.67 -1.89
CA ILE A 44 -0.57 9.94 -2.95
C ILE A 44 0.14 10.13 -4.29
N GLU A 45 1.25 10.85 -4.29
CA GLU A 45 2.11 11.09 -5.46
C GLU A 45 2.70 9.78 -5.99
N ASP A 46 3.23 8.92 -5.10
CA ASP A 46 3.72 7.56 -5.40
C ASP A 46 2.59 6.63 -5.90
N PHE A 47 1.35 6.80 -5.40
CA PHE A 47 0.17 6.06 -5.86
C PHE A 47 -0.49 6.65 -7.11
N THR A 48 0.02 7.78 -7.59
CA THR A 48 -0.33 8.37 -8.89
C THR A 48 0.80 8.09 -9.89
N PRO A 49 1.17 6.83 -10.21
CA PRO A 49 2.11 6.57 -11.28
C PRO A 49 1.35 6.67 -12.60
N MET A 50 0.72 7.81 -12.92
CA MET A 50 -0.10 7.86 -14.13
C MET A 50 -0.34 9.24 -14.71
N GLY A 51 0.74 9.97 -14.92
CA GLY A 51 0.88 10.91 -16.03
C GLY A 51 1.95 10.42 -17.02
N LEU A 52 1.63 9.42 -17.85
CA LEU A 52 2.18 9.16 -19.19
C LEU A 52 3.52 8.42 -19.46
N LYS A 53 4.37 7.97 -18.52
CA LYS A 53 5.67 7.33 -18.92
C LYS A 53 6.14 6.04 -18.22
N GLU A 54 5.48 5.56 -17.17
CA GLU A 54 6.01 4.45 -16.33
C GLU A 54 5.20 3.13 -16.42
N GLU A 55 4.63 2.83 -17.59
CA GLU A 55 4.00 1.52 -17.84
C GLU A 55 4.95 0.31 -17.72
N PRO A 56 6.22 0.35 -18.22
CA PRO A 56 7.08 -0.83 -18.21
C PRO A 56 7.65 -1.17 -16.82
N GLU A 57 7.80 -0.17 -15.94
CA GLU A 57 8.31 -0.40 -14.57
C GLU A 57 7.22 -0.91 -13.63
N ARG A 58 5.96 -0.50 -13.82
CA ARG A 58 4.82 -1.09 -13.13
C ARG A 58 4.61 -2.55 -13.53
N ALA A 59 4.75 -2.89 -14.82
CA ALA A 59 4.69 -4.28 -15.28
C ALA A 59 5.76 -5.15 -14.60
N LYS A 60 7.00 -4.64 -14.45
CA LYS A 60 8.07 -5.33 -13.72
C LYS A 60 7.74 -5.55 -12.24
N ARG A 61 7.19 -4.55 -11.54
CA ARG A 61 6.81 -4.70 -10.12
C ARG A 61 5.61 -5.64 -9.93
N GLN A 62 4.60 -5.57 -10.80
CA GLN A 62 3.48 -6.51 -10.76
C GLN A 62 3.92 -7.93 -11.12
N ALA A 63 4.83 -8.11 -12.08
CA ALA A 63 5.41 -9.42 -12.39
C ALA A 63 6.15 -10.02 -11.17
N ILE A 64 6.92 -9.21 -10.43
CA ILE A 64 7.63 -9.66 -9.22
C ILE A 64 6.65 -10.03 -8.09
N ILE A 65 5.57 -9.26 -7.90
CA ILE A 65 4.53 -9.55 -6.89
C ILE A 65 3.76 -10.82 -7.26
N LEU A 66 3.40 -10.97 -8.54
CA LEU A 66 2.74 -12.15 -9.06
C LEU A 66 3.66 -13.37 -8.89
N GLU A 67 4.92 -13.31 -9.33
CA GLU A 67 5.92 -14.37 -9.18
C GLU A 67 6.06 -14.86 -7.73
N LYS A 68 6.11 -13.93 -6.77
CA LYS A 68 6.12 -14.27 -5.34
C LYS A 68 4.84 -14.96 -4.86
N GLU A 69 3.68 -14.60 -5.40
CA GLU A 69 2.42 -15.29 -5.09
C GLU A 69 2.41 -16.72 -5.65
N GLN A 70 2.92 -16.94 -6.87
CA GLN A 70 2.97 -18.27 -7.51
C GLN A 70 3.98 -19.18 -6.81
N VAL A 71 5.16 -18.65 -6.44
CA VAL A 71 6.16 -19.38 -5.64
C VAL A 71 5.57 -19.80 -4.28
N LYS A 72 4.75 -18.95 -3.66
CA LYS A 72 4.08 -19.29 -2.40
C LYS A 72 2.98 -20.35 -2.58
N LYS A 73 2.27 -20.34 -3.71
CA LYS A 73 1.28 -21.38 -4.05
C LYS A 73 1.93 -22.71 -4.44
N GLN A 74 3.03 -22.71 -5.19
CA GLN A 74 3.76 -23.94 -5.56
C GLN A 74 4.40 -24.64 -4.35
N LYS A 75 4.95 -23.90 -3.38
CA LYS A 75 5.46 -24.49 -2.14
C LYS A 75 4.40 -25.17 -1.28
N SER A 76 3.11 -24.89 -1.52
CA SER A 76 2.00 -25.56 -0.82
C SER A 76 1.44 -26.77 -1.59
N SER A 77 1.94 -27.06 -2.80
CA SER A 77 1.48 -28.19 -3.62
C SER A 77 2.44 -29.40 -3.61
N GLU A 78 3.59 -29.28 -2.96
CA GLU A 78 4.57 -30.37 -2.76
C GLU A 78 4.46 -31.01 -1.35
N GLU A 79 3.27 -30.98 -0.76
CA GLU A 79 2.92 -31.81 0.40
C GLU A 79 1.64 -32.60 0.11
N ALA A 80 1.75 -33.53 -0.85
CA ALA A 80 1.04 -34.82 -0.87
C ALA A 80 1.40 -35.62 -2.14
N PRO A 81 2.55 -36.30 -2.19
CA PRO A 81 2.68 -37.53 -2.94
C PRO A 81 2.36 -38.68 -1.98
N GLU A 82 1.20 -39.31 -2.07
CA GLU A 82 1.13 -40.77 -1.95
C GLU A 82 -0.27 -41.35 -2.19
N SER A 83 -0.25 -42.50 -2.87
CA SER A 83 -1.34 -43.46 -3.11
C SER A 83 -2.28 -43.06 -4.26
N LYS A 84 -2.48 -43.86 -5.32
CA LYS A 84 -2.62 -45.33 -5.38
C LYS A 84 -2.19 -45.90 -6.75
N THR A 85 -1.32 -46.91 -6.68
CA THR A 85 -1.06 -48.09 -7.55
C THR A 85 -1.64 -48.16 -8.98
N PRO A 86 -0.83 -48.56 -10.00
CA PRO A 86 -1.34 -49.11 -11.24
C PRO A 86 -1.75 -50.58 -11.01
N THR A 87 -3.00 -50.93 -11.33
CA THR A 87 -3.41 -52.33 -11.49
C THR A 87 -3.02 -52.74 -12.90
N GLU A 88 -1.98 -53.58 -12.99
CA GLU A 88 -1.56 -54.32 -14.19
C GLU A 88 -2.59 -55.43 -14.47
N GLU A 89 -3.02 -55.55 -15.72
CA GLU A 89 -3.82 -56.66 -16.27
C GLU A 89 -2.89 -57.74 -16.83
#